data_AF-A0A1H3NS01-F1
#
_entry.id   AF-A0A1H3NS01-F1
#
_cell.length_a   1.000
_cell.length_b   1.000
_cell.length_c   1.000
_cell.angle_alpha   90.00
_cell.angle_beta   90.00
_cell.angle_gamma   90.00
#
_symmetry.space_group_name_H-M   'P 1'
#
loop_
_entity.id
_entity.type
_entity.pdbx_description
1 polymer ?
#
loop_
_entity_poly.entity_id
_entity_poly.type
_entity_poly.pdbx_seq_one_letter_code
_entity_poly.pdbx_strand_id
1 'polypeptide(L)' 'MSWLDAEQSKAFAGIVDLVGEVVADMVSNNEKLPIPLSEKKYSGRFAVRVPSMVHQKLALEAAERGVSMNRLVSAKLAM' A
#
# COMPACT_ATOMS: atom_id res chain seq x y z
N MET A 1 -15.33 23.54 3.48
CA MET A 1 -14.40 22.42 3.24
C MET A 1 -13.13 22.72 4.01
N SER A 2 -12.88 22.04 5.13
CA SER A 2 -11.72 22.32 6.00
C SER A 2 -10.36 22.09 5.31
N TRP A 3 -10.34 21.38 4.18
CA TRP A 3 -9.12 20.98 3.46
C TRP A 3 -8.70 21.91 2.30
N LEU A 4 -9.43 22.99 2.06
CA LEU A 4 -9.11 23.97 1.01
C LEU A 4 -8.69 25.29 1.66
N ASP A 5 -7.47 25.32 2.20
CA ASP A 5 -6.83 26.56 2.64
C ASP A 5 -5.65 26.89 1.72
N ALA A 6 -5.39 28.19 1.51
CA ALA A 6 -4.26 28.66 0.72
C ALA A 6 -2.92 28.39 1.41
N GLU A 7 -2.94 28.23 2.74
CA GLU A 7 -1.77 27.93 3.54
C GLU A 7 -1.70 26.42 3.85
N GLN A 8 -0.56 25.78 3.54
CA GLN A 8 -0.36 24.35 3.71
C GLN A 8 -0.61 23.87 5.15
N SER A 9 -0.19 24.65 6.14
CA SER A 9 -0.34 24.35 7.57
C SER A 9 -1.82 24.24 7.97
N LYS A 10 -2.64 25.20 7.52
CA LYS A 10 -4.08 25.26 7.79
C LYS A 10 -4.84 24.19 7.04
N ALA A 11 -4.49 23.95 5.77
CA ALA A 11 -5.08 22.86 5.00
C ALA A 11 -4.82 21.50 5.67
N PHE A 12 -3.60 21.29 6.19
CA PHE A 12 -3.25 20.07 6.90
C PHE A 12 -4.01 19.93 8.22
N ALA A 13 -4.08 20.99 9.03
CA ALA A 13 -4.86 20.99 10.28
C ALA A 13 -6.33 20.65 10.00
N GLY A 14 -6.94 21.28 9.00
CA GLY A 14 -8.33 21.01 8.63
C GLY A 14 -8.59 19.59 8.11
N ILE A 15 -7.60 18.94 7.48
CA ILE A 15 -7.69 17.51 7.14
C ILE A 15 -7.69 16.65 8.40
N VAL A 16 -6.85 16.95 9.38
CA VAL A 16 -6.78 16.19 10.65
C VAL A 16 -8.09 16.32 11.43
N ASP A 17 -8.64 17.53 11.52
CA ASP A 17 -9.91 17.79 12.21
C ASP A 17 -11.06 17.01 11.55
N LEU A 18 -11.15 17.05 10.21
CA LEU A 18 -12.16 16.30 9.45
C LEU A 18 -12.07 14.79 9.70
N VAL A 19 -10.85 14.23 9.71
CA VAL A 19 -10.66 12.80 10.00
C VAL A 19 -11.14 12.47 11.41
N GLY A 20 -10.89 13.36 12.38
CA GLY A 20 -11.39 13.22 13.75
C GLY A 20 -12.91 13.21 13.84
N GLU A 21 -13.59 14.14 13.16
CA GLU A 21 -15.05 14.20 13.08
C GLU A 21 -15.63 12.91 12.48
N VAL A 22 -15.09 12.46 11.34
CA VAL A 22 -15.55 11.22 10.66
C VAL A 22 -15.37 10.00 11.57
N VAL A 23 -14.24 9.90 12.29
CA VAL A 23 -14.01 8.78 13.21
C VAL A 23 -15.00 8.81 14.38
N ALA A 24 -15.30 9.99 14.93
CA ALA A 24 -16.29 10.14 16.00
C ALA A 24 -17.70 9.72 15.53
N ASP A 25 -18.09 10.13 14.33
CA ASP A 25 -19.35 9.75 13.70
C ASP A 25 -19.43 8.23 13.51
N MET A 26 -18.37 7.60 12.97
CA MET A 26 -18.30 6.15 12.79
C MET A 26 -18.42 5.37 14.11
N VAL A 27 -17.79 5.87 15.18
CA VAL A 27 -17.91 5.26 16.52
C VAL A 27 -19.35 5.36 17.02
N SER A 28 -20.01 6.51 16.82
CA SER A 28 -21.40 6.73 17.25
C SER A 28 -22.39 5.83 16.51
N ASN A 29 -22.13 5.56 15.23
CA ASN A 29 -22.93 4.67 14.38
C ASN A 29 -22.54 3.20 14.51
N ASN A 30 -21.59 2.87 15.39
CA ASN A 30 -21.09 1.52 15.63
C ASN A 30 -20.53 0.85 14.35
N GLU A 31 -19.91 1.66 13.49
CA GLU A 31 -19.27 1.26 12.25
C GLU A 31 -17.84 0.74 12.48
N LYS A 32 -17.32 -0.04 11.53
CA LYS A 32 -15.94 -0.54 11.61
C LYS A 32 -14.95 0.52 11.17
N LEU A 33 -14.13 0.99 12.10
CA LEU A 33 -13.04 1.90 11.79
C LEU A 33 -11.98 1.23 10.88
N PRO A 34 -11.41 1.97 9.92
CA PRO A 34 -10.30 1.48 9.12
C PRO A 34 -9.06 1.29 10.00
N ILE A 35 -8.28 0.25 9.70
CA ILE A 35 -7.00 0.00 10.38
C ILE A 35 -5.96 1.00 9.85
N PRO A 36 -5.22 1.71 10.73
CA PRO A 36 -4.13 2.57 10.32
C PRO A 36 -3.15 1.83 9.41
N LEU A 37 -2.64 2.50 8.36
CA LEU A 37 -1.67 1.89 7.45
C LEU A 37 -0.39 1.44 8.17
N SER A 38 0.00 2.16 9.23
CA SER A 38 1.13 1.82 10.10
C SER A 38 0.95 0.51 10.87
N GLU A 39 -0.29 0.15 11.20
CA GLU A 39 -0.63 -1.05 11.97
C GLU A 39 -1.02 -2.22 11.08
N LYS A 40 -1.12 -1.99 9.76
CA LYS A 40 -1.50 -3.01 8.81
C LYS A 40 -0.38 -4.04 8.67
N LYS A 41 -0.67 -5.29 9.05
CA LYS A 41 0.23 -6.42 8.83
C LYS A 41 0.17 -6.84 7.36
N TYR A 42 1.29 -6.76 6.66
CA TYR A 42 1.43 -7.22 5.28
C TYR A 42 2.05 -8.62 5.27
N SER A 43 1.44 -9.55 4.54
CA SER A 43 1.89 -10.96 4.50
C SER A 43 3.19 -11.20 3.73
N GLY A 44 3.70 -10.18 3.03
CA GLY A 44 4.83 -10.31 2.09
C GLY A 44 4.51 -11.11 0.82
N ARG A 45 3.30 -11.66 0.68
CA ARG A 45 2.88 -12.39 -0.52
C ARG A 45 2.31 -11.42 -1.54
N PHE A 46 2.92 -11.37 -2.72
CA PHE A 46 2.51 -10.51 -3.81
C PHE A 46 2.28 -11.36 -5.07
N ALA A 47 1.01 -11.69 -5.35
CA ALA A 47 0.63 -12.48 -6.51
C ALA A 47 0.27 -11.56 -7.68
N VAL A 48 1.07 -11.60 -8.74
CA VAL A 48 0.86 -10.78 -9.94
C VAL A 48 0.62 -11.67 -11.13
N ARG A 49 -0.40 -11.33 -11.92
CA ARG A 49 -0.61 -11.96 -13.22
C ARG A 49 0.32 -11.30 -14.24
N VAL A 50 1.15 -12.11 -14.89
CA VAL A 50 2.04 -11.65 -15.96
C VAL A 50 1.81 -12.47 -17.24
N PRO A 51 2.07 -11.90 -18.43
CA PRO A 51 2.06 -12.67 -19.68
C PRO A 51 3.05 -13.84 -19.64
N SER A 52 2.76 -14.91 -20.39
CA SER A 52 3.59 -16.12 -20.44
C SER A 52 5.05 -15.84 -20.83
N MET A 53 5.28 -14.92 -21.77
CA MET A 53 6.63 -14.50 -22.19
C MET A 53 7.44 -13.89 -21.04
N VAL A 54 6.80 -13.09 -20.18
CA VAL A 54 7.46 -12.46 -19.03
C VAL A 54 7.80 -13.53 -17.98
N HIS A 55 6.85 -14.44 -17.72
CA HIS A 55 7.10 -15.57 -16.83
C HIS A 55 8.27 -16.44 -17.33
N GLN A 56 8.32 -16.76 -18.62
CA GLN A 56 9.40 -17.53 -19.22
C GLN A 56 10.75 -16.84 -19.04
N LYS A 57 10.82 -15.53 -19.32
CA LYS A 57 12.06 -14.76 -19.16
C LYS A 57 12.56 -14.76 -17.71
N LEU A 58 11.65 -14.57 -16.75
CA LEU A 58 11.99 -14.60 -15.32
C LEU A 58 12.47 -15.98 -14.86
N ALA A 59 11.83 -17.06 -15.35
CA ALA A 59 12.22 -18.42 -15.04
C ALA A 59 13.62 -18.74 -15.58
N LEU A 60 13.92 -18.31 -16.81
CA LEU A 60 15.24 -18.50 -17.42
C LEU A 60 16.33 -17.74 -16.66
N GLU A 61 16.12 -16.44 -16.40
CA GLU A 61 17.08 -15.60 -15.67
C GLU A 61 17.33 -16.11 -14.25
N ALA A 62 16.30 -16.65 -13.59
CA ALA A 62 16.44 -17.27 -12.27
C ALA A 62 17.27 -18.56 -12.31
N ALA A 63 17.06 -19.40 -13.33
CA ALA A 63 17.82 -20.63 -13.53
C ALA A 63 19.30 -20.35 -13.86
N GLU A 64 19.57 -19.39 -14.74
CA GLU A 64 20.94 -18.94 -15.08
C GLU A 64 21.73 -18.46 -13.85
N ARG A 65 21.04 -17.79 -12.92
CA ARG A 65 21.63 -17.26 -11.69
C ARG A 65 21.61 -18.25 -10.52
N GLY A 66 21.01 -19.43 -10.69
CA GLY A 66 20.88 -20.43 -9.63
C GLY A 66 20.05 -19.94 -8.42
N VAL A 67 19.08 -19.06 -8.64
CA VAL A 67 18.20 -18.52 -7.58
C VAL A 67 16.74 -18.86 -7.85
N SER A 68 15.90 -18.76 -6.82
CA SER A 68 14.45 -18.89 -7.02
C SER A 68 13.90 -17.69 -7.79
N MET A 69 12.85 -17.91 -8.57
CA MET A 69 12.18 -16.84 -9.32
C MET A 69 11.62 -15.76 -8.37
N ASN A 70 11.09 -16.15 -7.20
CA ASN A 70 10.65 -15.20 -6.17
C ASN A 70 11.81 -14.32 -5.69
N ARG A 71 13.01 -14.88 -5.46
CA ARG A 71 14.18 -14.10 -5.04
C ARG A 71 14.61 -13.10 -6.11
N LEU A 72 14.59 -13.50 -7.39
CA LEU A 72 14.88 -12.61 -8.50
C LEU A 72 13.88 -11.45 -8.58
N VAL A 73 12.58 -11.75 -8.48
CA VAL A 73 11.51 -10.74 -8.52
C VAL A 73 11.59 -9.80 -7.31
N SER A 74 11.77 -10.32 -6.10
CA SER A 74 11.95 -9.49 -4.90
C SER A 74 13.13 -8.53 -5.03
N ALA A 75 14.26 -8.99 -5.58
CA ALA A 75 15.43 -8.13 -5.79
C ALA A 75 15.14 -7.01 -6.82
N LYS A 76 14.39 -7.31 -7.89
CA LYS A 76 13.98 -6.31 -8.90
C LYS A 76 12.96 -5.30 -8.37
N LEU A 77 12.09 -5.69 -7.42
CA LEU A 77 11.07 -4.81 -6.81
C LEU A 77 11.62 -3.90 -5.72
N ALA A 78 12.77 -4.26 -5.11
CA ALA A 78 13.41 -3.48 -4.06
C ALA A 78 14.30 -2.34 -4.59
N MET A 79 14.53 -2.29 -5.90
CA MET A 79 15.23 -1.21 -6.61
C MET A 79 14.22 -0.27 -7.25
#